data_AF-A0A822G027-F1
#
_entry.id   AF-A0A822G027-F1
#
_cell.length_a   1.000
_cell.length_b   1.000
_cell.length_c   1.000
_cell.angle_alpha   90.00
_cell.angle_beta   90.00
_cell.angle_gamma   90.00
#
_symmetry.space_group_name_H-M   'P 1'
#
loop_
_entity.id
_entity.type
_entity.pdbx_description
1 polymer ?
#
loop_
_entity_poly.entity_id
_entity_poly.type
_entity_poly.pdbx_seq_one_letter_code
_entity_poly.pdbx_strand_id
1 'polypeptide(L)'
;VVGSSSGIFNILQKMPNLYRLMIKAFNIMIDGYQWQKVIVNYLPKLKVFEFYMNYQLHDCDDMEKAIDDLLKSYHTSYWLVDRQCLPDFSRAFHISPSTCTTRTKPTCPSEADC
;
A
#
# COMPACT_ATOMS: atom_id res chain seq x y z
N VAL A 1 -0.98 -13.91 11.16
CA VAL A 1 -2.35 -13.35 11.09
C VAL A 1 -2.39 -12.40 9.91
N VAL A 2 -3.12 -12.73 8.86
CA VAL A 2 -3.37 -11.78 7.76
C VAL A 2 -4.35 -10.75 8.33
N GLY A 3 -3.84 -9.61 8.79
CA GLY A 3 -4.69 -8.54 9.28
C GLY A 3 -5.39 -7.90 8.08
N SER A 4 -6.71 -7.98 8.01
CA SER A 4 -7.46 -7.21 7.02
C SER A 4 -7.29 -5.71 7.31
N SER A 5 -7.32 -4.87 6.27
CA SER A 5 -7.38 -3.42 6.41
C SER A 5 -8.51 -2.96 7.34
N SER A 6 -9.61 -3.72 7.42
CA SER A 6 -10.70 -3.46 8.36
C SER A 6 -10.30 -3.57 9.83
N GLY A 7 -9.38 -4.47 10.19
CA GLY A 7 -8.91 -4.64 11.57
C GLY A 7 -8.15 -3.42 12.09
N ILE A 8 -7.25 -2.87 11.28
CA ILE A 8 -6.46 -1.70 11.67
C ILE A 8 -7.34 -0.45 11.78
N PHE A 9 -8.29 -0.27 10.86
CA PHE A 9 -9.21 0.87 10.92
C PHE A 9 -10.13 0.83 12.14
N ASN A 10 -10.62 -0.34 12.53
CA ASN A 10 -11.43 -0.50 13.75
C ASN A 10 -10.65 -0.10 15.02
N ILE A 11 -9.32 -0.32 15.05
CA ILE A 11 -8.48 0.08 16.17
C ILE A 11 -8.30 1.61 16.18
N LEU A 12 -7.98 2.19 15.02
CA LEU A 12 -7.77 3.63 14.88
C LEU A 12 -9.03 4.45 15.22
N GLN A 13 -10.20 3.94 14.88
CA GLN A 13 -11.49 4.55 15.25
C GLN A 13 -11.67 4.74 16.75
N LYS A 14 -11.00 3.94 17.58
CA LYS A 14 -11.08 4.02 19.05
C LYS A 14 -10.04 4.97 19.65
N MET A 15 -9.22 5.63 18.84
CA MET A 15 -8.11 6.48 19.29
C MET A 15 -8.20 7.94 18.78
N PRO A 16 -9.29 8.68 19.09
CA PRO A 16 -9.49 10.03 18.53
C PRO A 16 -8.46 11.08 18.99
N ASN A 17 -7.74 10.79 20.07
CA ASN A 17 -6.68 11.64 20.61
C ASN A 17 -5.28 11.27 20.10
N LEU A 18 -5.18 10.35 19.15
CA LEU A 18 -3.90 9.92 18.60
C LEU A 18 -3.20 11.08 17.90
N TYR A 19 -2.00 11.42 18.39
CA TYR A 19 -1.21 12.52 17.87
C TYR A 19 -0.20 12.10 16.79
N ARG A 20 0.37 10.91 16.96
CA ARG A 20 1.34 10.31 16.04
C ARG A 20 0.94 8.87 15.75
N LEU A 21 0.96 8.50 14.47
CA LEU A 21 0.71 7.16 14.00
C LEU A 21 1.89 6.71 13.14
N MET A 22 2.49 5.59 13.51
CA MET A 22 3.54 4.93 12.75
C MET A 22 3.09 3.49 12.47
N ILE A 23 2.96 3.13 11.20
CA ILE A 23 2.51 1.79 10.79
C ILE A 23 3.53 1.16 9.87
N LYS A 24 3.83 -0.12 10.11
CA LYS A 24 4.52 -1.00 9.18
C LYS A 24 3.59 -2.14 8.83
N ALA A 25 3.11 -2.17 7.59
CA ALA A 25 2.17 -3.16 7.10
C ALA A 25 2.86 -4.11 6.12
N PHE A 26 2.63 -5.41 6.30
CA PHE A 26 3.13 -6.47 5.42
C PHE A 26 1.92 -7.15 4.78
N ASN A 27 1.95 -7.35 3.46
CA ASN A 27 0.88 -7.98 2.68
C ASN A 27 -0.50 -7.30 2.84
N ILE A 28 -0.50 -5.98 3.08
CA ILE A 28 -1.71 -5.16 3.08
C ILE A 28 -1.45 -3.95 2.18
N MET A 29 -2.32 -3.76 1.19
CA MET A 29 -2.35 -2.57 0.35
C MET A 29 -3.50 -1.68 0.80
N ILE A 30 -3.17 -0.47 1.26
CA ILE A 30 -4.17 0.55 1.63
C ILE A 30 -3.91 1.77 0.78
N ASP A 31 -4.92 2.22 0.05
CA ASP A 31 -4.84 3.40 -0.80
C ASP A 31 -4.97 4.71 -0.01
N GLY A 32 -4.56 5.81 -0.65
CA GLY A 32 -4.57 7.14 -0.06
C GLY A 32 -5.98 7.65 0.27
N TYR A 33 -7.01 7.21 -0.44
CA TYR A 33 -8.39 7.60 -0.14
C TYR A 33 -8.91 6.92 1.14
N GLN A 34 -8.59 5.65 1.33
CA GLN A 34 -8.91 4.90 2.54
C GLN A 34 -8.24 5.53 3.76
N TRP A 35 -6.95 5.84 3.66
CA TRP A 35 -6.23 6.53 4.73
C TRP A 35 -6.81 7.90 5.02
N GLN A 36 -7.06 8.71 3.99
CA GLN A 36 -7.64 10.04 4.14
C GLN A 36 -8.98 9.97 4.88
N LYS A 37 -9.86 9.04 4.48
CA LYS A 37 -11.17 8.84 5.12
C LYS A 37 -11.03 8.53 6.60
N VAL A 38 -10.09 7.65 6.98
CA VAL A 38 -9.91 7.28 8.38
C VAL A 38 -9.33 8.43 9.19
N ILE A 39 -8.34 9.11 8.65
CA ILE A 39 -7.64 10.18 9.36
C ILE A 39 -8.58 11.37 9.58
N VAL A 40 -9.29 11.80 8.53
CA VAL A 40 -10.23 12.93 8.59
C VAL A 40 -11.39 12.64 9.55
N ASN A 41 -11.96 11.44 9.50
CA ASN A 41 -13.17 11.13 10.27
C ASN A 41 -12.90 10.73 11.72
N TYR A 42 -11.76 10.10 12.00
CA TYR A 42 -11.54 9.45 13.29
C TYR A 42 -10.30 9.91 14.04
N LEU A 43 -9.33 10.55 13.37
CA LEU A 43 -8.07 10.96 13.98
C LEU A 43 -7.84 12.47 13.87
N PRO A 44 -8.76 13.31 14.40
CA PRO A 44 -8.71 14.76 14.20
C PRO A 44 -7.47 15.43 14.82
N LYS A 45 -6.82 14.79 15.80
CA LYS A 45 -5.60 15.31 16.46
C LYS A 45 -4.30 14.79 15.85
N LEU A 46 -4.37 13.97 14.80
CA LEU A 46 -3.20 13.36 14.18
C LEU A 46 -2.39 14.42 13.43
N LYS A 47 -1.17 14.66 13.92
CA LYS A 47 -0.21 15.59 13.28
C LYS A 47 0.87 14.85 12.50
N VAL A 48 1.31 13.69 13.00
CA VAL A 48 2.38 12.91 12.37
C VAL A 48 1.82 11.57 11.91
N PHE A 49 1.94 11.30 10.62
CA PHE A 49 1.52 10.05 9.99
C PHE A 49 2.68 9.48 9.18
N GLU A 50 3.21 8.35 9.63
CA GLU A 50 4.25 7.60 8.97
C GLU A 50 3.71 6.21 8.66
N PHE A 51 3.80 5.81 7.40
CA PHE A 51 3.35 4.49 7.00
C PHE A 51 4.37 3.85 6.07
N TYR A 52 4.60 2.57 6.28
CA TYR A 52 5.47 1.75 5.45
C TYR A 52 4.66 0.53 5.00
N MET A 53 4.61 0.31 3.70
CA MET A 53 3.94 -0.84 3.12
C MET A 53 4.97 -1.72 2.41
N ASN A 54 4.91 -3.01 2.71
CA ASN A 54 5.59 -4.06 1.97
C ASN A 54 4.52 -5.05 1.52
N TYR A 55 4.44 -5.32 0.22
CA TYR A 55 3.41 -6.16 -0.36
C TYR A 55 4.04 -7.13 -1.35
N GLN A 56 3.79 -8.43 -1.16
CA GLN A 56 4.24 -9.47 -2.10
C GLN A 56 3.11 -9.76 -3.10
N LEU A 57 3.36 -9.46 -4.37
CA LEU A 57 2.48 -9.82 -5.50
C LEU A 57 3.05 -11.03 -6.24
N HIS A 58 2.17 -11.94 -6.63
CA HIS A 58 2.54 -13.17 -7.34
C HIS A 58 2.53 -13.04 -8.87
N ASP A 59 1.97 -11.96 -9.42
CA ASP A 59 1.89 -11.71 -10.87
C ASP A 59 2.47 -10.33 -11.22
N CYS A 60 3.36 -10.28 -12.21
CA CYS A 60 4.23 -9.12 -12.43
C CYS A 60 3.58 -8.05 -13.37
N ASP A 61 2.65 -8.43 -14.25
CA ASP A 61 1.94 -7.45 -15.12
C ASP A 61 0.83 -6.68 -14.37
N ASP A 62 0.13 -7.35 -13.44
CA ASP A 62 -0.83 -6.70 -12.55
C ASP A 62 -0.14 -5.80 -11.49
N MET A 63 1.18 -5.99 -11.29
CA MET A 63 1.96 -5.27 -10.29
C MET A 63 2.16 -3.81 -10.65
N GLU A 64 2.67 -3.49 -11.84
CA GLU A 64 2.96 -2.09 -12.20
C GLU A 64 1.70 -1.24 -12.17
N LYS A 65 0.60 -1.76 -12.73
CA LYS A 65 -0.68 -1.07 -12.71
C LYS A 65 -1.24 -0.88 -11.30
N ALA A 66 -1.18 -1.91 -10.44
CA ALA A 66 -1.64 -1.80 -9.07
C ALA A 66 -0.82 -0.78 -8.26
N ILE A 67 0.49 -0.72 -8.50
CA ILE A 67 1.38 0.26 -7.87
C ILE A 67 1.09 1.66 -8.38
N ASP A 68 0.91 1.84 -9.69
CA ASP A 68 0.58 3.14 -10.28
C ASP A 68 -0.76 3.67 -9.75
N ASP A 69 -1.78 2.81 -9.68
CA ASP A 69 -3.09 3.18 -9.15
C ASP A 69 -3.00 3.50 -7.65
N LEU A 70 -2.17 2.76 -6.90
CA LEU A 70 -1.86 3.06 -5.50
C LEU A 70 -1.19 4.42 -5.37
N LEU A 71 -0.12 4.71 -6.11
CA LEU A 71 0.59 6.00 -6.06
C LEU A 71 -0.31 7.16 -6.45
N LYS A 72 -1.14 7.01 -7.50
CA LYS A 72 -2.15 8.00 -7.91
C LYS A 72 -3.13 8.33 -6.79
N SER A 73 -3.53 7.35 -5.97
CA SER A 73 -4.44 7.58 -4.85
C SER A 73 -3.87 8.50 -3.76
N TYR A 74 -2.54 8.63 -3.69
CA TYR A 74 -1.86 9.56 -2.80
C TYR A 74 -1.50 10.89 -3.46
N HIS A 75 -1.76 11.05 -4.76
CA HIS A 75 -1.47 12.28 -5.49
C HIS A 75 -2.66 13.27 -5.42
N THR A 76 -3.18 13.50 -4.22
CA THR A 76 -4.29 14.44 -3.96
C THR A 76 -3.79 15.66 -3.18
N SER A 77 -4.52 16.78 -3.24
CA SER A 77 -4.17 18.00 -2.49
C SER A 77 -4.07 17.75 -0.99
N TYR A 78 -4.86 16.83 -0.44
CA TYR A 78 -4.80 16.42 0.96
C TYR A 78 -3.40 15.91 1.36
N TRP A 79 -2.81 15.06 0.51
CA TRP A 79 -1.51 14.45 0.76
C TRP A 79 -0.34 15.38 0.37
N LEU A 80 -0.51 16.14 -0.72
CA LEU A 80 0.56 16.97 -1.28
C LEU A 80 0.67 18.36 -0.64
N VAL A 81 -0.44 18.95 -0.20
CA VAL A 81 -0.51 20.35 0.26
C VAL A 81 -0.81 20.43 1.76
N ASP A 82 -1.90 19.81 2.22
CA ASP A 82 -2.41 19.99 3.59
C ASP A 82 -1.53 19.32 4.66
N ARG A 83 -0.69 18.35 4.25
CA ARG A 83 0.19 17.60 5.15
C ARG A 83 1.66 18.04 5.09
N GLN A 84 2.04 18.93 4.16
CA GLN A 84 3.37 19.56 3.97
C GLN A 84 4.59 18.80 4.55
N CYS A 85 4.66 17.47 4.38
CA CYS A 85 5.79 16.61 4.71
C CYS A 85 5.42 15.14 4.45
N LEU A 86 5.68 14.66 3.23
CA LEU A 86 6.42 13.41 3.10
C LEU A 86 7.65 13.75 2.26
N PRO A 87 8.73 14.29 2.85
CA PRO A 87 9.96 14.57 2.13
C PRO A 87 10.66 13.30 1.60
N ASP A 88 9.98 12.15 1.65
CA ASP A 88 10.50 10.85 1.26
C ASP A 88 9.35 9.86 1.00
N PHE A 89 8.30 10.27 0.26
CA PHE A 89 7.23 9.36 -0.17
C PHE A 89 7.80 8.12 -0.90
N SER A 90 8.94 8.27 -1.60
CA SER A 90 9.66 7.16 -2.24
C SER A 90 10.42 6.24 -1.27
N ARG A 91 10.75 6.72 -0.05
CA ARG A 91 11.48 5.96 0.98
C ARG A 91 10.54 5.22 1.94
N ALA A 92 9.28 5.67 2.03
CA ALA A 92 8.21 5.03 2.79
C ALA A 92 7.63 3.79 2.09
N PHE A 93 7.74 3.70 0.76
CA PHE A 93 7.31 2.54 -0.02
C PHE A 93 8.51 1.70 -0.43
N HIS A 94 8.94 0.81 0.46
CA HIS A 94 9.77 -0.32 0.05
C HIS A 94 8.86 -1.44 -0.45
N ILE A 95 8.46 -1.35 -1.72
CA ILE A 95 7.97 -2.52 -2.45
C ILE A 95 9.21 -3.36 -2.75
N SER A 96 9.47 -4.37 -1.92
CA SER A 96 10.49 -5.35 -2.23
C SER A 96 9.89 -6.30 -3.27
N PRO A 97 10.41 -6.34 -4.51
CA PRO A 97 9.98 -7.36 -5.44
C PRO A 97 10.52 -8.68 -4.87
N SER A 98 9.67 -9.42 -4.17
CA SER A 98 9.96 -10.82 -3.90
C SER A 98 10.07 -11.48 -5.27
N THR A 99 11.28 -11.94 -5.59
CA THR A 99 11.68 -12.69 -6.78
C THR A 99 10.49 -13.19 -7.60
N CYS A 100 10.20 -12.54 -8.74
CA CYS A 100 9.30 -13.08 -9.75
C CYS A 100 9.83 -14.49 -10.08
N THR A 101 9.21 -15.54 -9.54
CA THR A 101 9.31 -16.86 -10.14
C THR A 101 8.54 -16.76 -11.43
N THR A 102 9.24 -16.50 -12.53
CA THR A 102 8.74 -16.76 -13.87
C THR A 102 8.16 -18.16 -13.85
N ARG A 103 6.82 -18.24 -13.82
CA ARG A 103 6.12 -19.49 -14.08
C ARG A 103 6.45 -19.79 -15.52
N THR A 104 7.48 -20.62 -15.73
CA THR A 104 7.80 -21.18 -17.04
C THR A 104 6.50 -21.76 -17.57
N LYS A 105 5.98 -21.09 -18.61
CA LYS A 105 4.91 -21.60 -19.46
C LYS A 105 5.25 -23.07 -19.74
N PRO A 106 4.36 -24.05 -19.52
CA PRO A 106 4.61 -25.39 -20.01
C PRO A 106 4.80 -25.27 -21.52
N THR A 107 6.02 -25.50 -21.97
CA THR A 107 6.38 -25.56 -23.38
C THR A 107 5.48 -26.62 -24.01
N CYS A 108 4.58 -26.22 -24.91
CA CYS A 108 3.93 -27.19 -25.78
C CYS A 108 5.05 -27.94 -26.54
N PRO A 109 5.07 -29.28 -26.54
CA PRO A 109 6.01 -30.00 -27.39
C PRO A 109 5.70 -29.65 -28.83
N SER A 110 6.73 -29.23 -29.57
CA SER A 110 6.67 -28.99 -31.00
C SER A 110 6.22 -30.27 -31.71
N GLU A 111 5.06 -30.22 -32.36
CA GLU A 111 4.71 -31.15 -33.43
C GLU A 111 5.60 -30.83 -34.64
N ALA A 112 6.68 -31.59 -34.79
CA ALA A 112 7.38 -31.82 -36.06
C ALA A 112 8.30 -33.03 -35.87
N ASP A 113 7.70 -34.22 -35.88
CA ASP A 113 8.33 -35.50 -36.23
C ASP A 113 7.22 -36.56 -36.37
N CYS A 114 6.58 -36.60 -37.54
CA CYS A 114 5.92 -37.74 -38.20
C CYS A 114 5.58 -37.35 -39.65
#